data_AF-E3NJ80-F1
#
_entry.id   AF-E3NJ80-F1
#
_cell.length_a   1.000
_cell.length_b   1.000
_cell.length_c   1.000
_cell.angle_alpha   90.00
_cell.angle_beta   90.00
_cell.angle_gamma   90.00
#
_symmetry.space_group_name_H-M   'P 1'
#
loop_
_entity.id
_entity.type
_entity.pdbx_description
1 polymer ?
#
loop_
_entity_poly.entity_id
_entity_poly.type
_entity_poly.pdbx_seq_one_letter_code
_entity_poly.pdbx_strand_id
1 'polypeptide(L)'
;MIHPQPKIEVNGYSLEDTELERRKQPERIVSTNPSVLGLTNEIQRSYYDDLINTKTSLDMSNRISLETMMKPSFTHLNELIKWARGRTEQLTKMKFPSDLKKLEFVAEQHKITIKDICDFGEKVEESDQYSDLILDLGADHRKLRDAWDKRKADLETLTAFVHAVQKEIDWIETKEKIEASRDWSQFNKLDLTQLANDHQQILKEIKLRKTQFVDVQKKGEDLIEKKHPAGDVIESYLDQLRTKWKWLSTLCKCFENHLKGALDLKTCLEEVADAEKWIGEQSAKLQNNFNETGFSVEEGLGYMRE
;
A
#
# COMPACT_ATOMS: atom_id res chain seq x y z
N MET A 1 22.10 -32.77 48.20
CA MET A 1 20.67 -32.42 48.32
C MET A 1 20.01 -32.84 47.02
N ILE A 2 19.40 -34.03 47.01
CA ILE A 2 18.75 -34.63 45.84
C ILE A 2 17.27 -34.29 45.95
N HIS A 3 16.76 -33.48 45.04
CA HIS A 3 15.33 -33.17 44.96
C HIS A 3 14.55 -34.41 44.48
N PRO A 4 13.41 -34.76 45.12
CA PRO A 4 12.57 -35.84 44.65
C PRO A 4 11.77 -35.41 43.40
N GLN A 5 11.70 -36.30 42.42
CA GLN A 5 10.92 -36.18 41.19
C GLN A 5 9.40 -36.20 41.48
N PRO A 6 8.55 -35.52 40.69
CA PRO A 6 7.11 -35.46 40.90
C PRO A 6 6.42 -36.78 40.53
N LYS A 7 5.53 -37.24 41.41
CA LYS A 7 4.60 -38.35 41.15
C LYS A 7 3.54 -37.89 40.14
N ILE A 8 3.51 -38.52 38.98
CA ILE A 8 2.43 -38.34 37.99
C ILE A 8 1.36 -39.39 38.32
N GLU A 9 0.25 -38.94 38.90
CA GLU A 9 -0.99 -39.73 39.03
C GLU A 9 -1.84 -39.51 37.77
N VAL A 10 -2.12 -40.58 37.03
CA VAL A 10 -3.12 -40.56 35.95
C VAL A 10 -4.15 -41.65 36.25
N ASN A 11 -5.40 -41.23 36.46
CA ASN A 11 -6.59 -42.07 36.56
C ASN A 11 -6.60 -43.17 37.63
N GLY A 12 -6.27 -42.83 38.88
CA GLY A 12 -6.79 -43.56 40.06
C GLY A 12 -6.41 -45.03 40.22
N TYR A 13 -5.46 -45.55 39.44
CA TYR A 13 -4.89 -46.89 39.64
C TYR A 13 -3.44 -46.73 40.08
N SER A 14 -3.15 -47.10 41.33
CA SER A 14 -1.80 -47.13 41.84
C SER A 14 -1.01 -48.22 41.11
N LEU A 15 0.21 -47.90 40.68
CA LEU A 15 1.16 -48.90 40.15
C LEU A 15 1.46 -50.02 41.16
N GLU A 16 1.09 -49.86 42.43
CA GLU A 16 1.19 -50.90 43.46
C GLU A 16 0.07 -51.96 43.38
N ASP A 17 -1.06 -51.68 42.72
CA ASP A 17 -2.19 -52.61 42.61
C ASP A 17 -1.94 -53.72 41.57
N THR A 18 -0.95 -53.56 40.69
CA THR A 18 -0.52 -54.61 39.75
C THR A 18 0.43 -55.64 40.37
N GLU A 19 1.02 -55.33 41.53
CA GLU A 19 1.89 -56.26 42.25
C GLU A 19 1.06 -57.31 43.05
N LEU A 20 -0.16 -56.97 43.45
CA LEU A 20 -1.03 -57.83 44.27
C LEU A 20 -1.79 -58.90 43.45
N GLU A 21 -2.04 -58.66 42.16
CA GLU A 21 -2.57 -59.65 41.22
C GLU A 21 -1.53 -60.72 40.82
N ARG A 22 -0.22 -60.48 41.01
CA ARG A 22 0.85 -61.46 40.75
C ARG A 22 0.90 -62.64 41.74
N ARG A 23 0.05 -62.66 42.77
CA ARG A 23 0.05 -63.70 43.83
C ARG A 23 -1.21 -64.58 43.88
N LYS A 24 -1.88 -64.82 42.76
CA LYS A 24 -2.77 -65.98 42.61
C LYS A 24 -2.18 -66.96 41.61
N GLN A 25 -1.11 -67.65 42.00
CA GLN A 25 -0.79 -68.91 41.32
C GLN A 25 -1.95 -69.88 41.59
N PRO A 26 -2.54 -70.52 40.57
CA PRO A 26 -3.57 -71.52 40.81
C PRO A 26 -3.00 -72.64 41.68
N GLU A 27 -3.74 -73.08 42.69
CA GLU A 27 -3.34 -74.17 43.59
C GLU A 27 -2.92 -75.40 42.79
N ARG A 28 -1.71 -75.89 43.06
CA ARG A 28 -1.10 -77.00 42.31
C ARG A 28 -1.82 -78.30 42.68
N ILE A 29 -2.79 -78.73 41.88
CA ILE A 29 -3.37 -80.08 41.98
C ILE A 29 -2.30 -81.07 41.51
N VAL A 30 -1.53 -81.62 42.44
CA VAL A 30 -0.49 -82.62 42.14
C VAL A 30 -1.16 -83.96 41.87
N SER A 31 -1.47 -84.23 40.61
CA SER A 31 -1.85 -85.57 40.15
C SER A 31 -0.60 -86.45 40.04
N THR A 32 -0.63 -87.68 40.55
CA THR A 32 0.49 -88.64 40.46
C THR A 32 0.50 -89.44 39.15
N ASN A 33 -0.43 -89.17 38.24
CA ASN A 33 -0.51 -89.83 36.93
C ASN A 33 0.27 -89.01 35.87
N PRO A 34 1.35 -89.56 35.26
CA PRO A 34 2.21 -88.85 34.31
C PRO A 34 1.44 -88.25 33.11
N SER A 35 0.41 -88.95 32.64
CA SER A 35 -0.43 -88.47 31.52
C SER A 35 -1.27 -87.26 31.93
N VAL A 36 -1.73 -87.20 33.18
CA VAL A 36 -2.52 -86.07 33.71
C VAL A 36 -1.61 -84.87 33.99
N LEU A 37 -0.39 -85.07 34.48
CA LEU A 37 0.60 -83.99 34.67
C LEU A 37 1.03 -83.35 33.34
N GLY A 38 1.19 -84.15 32.28
CA GLY A 38 1.45 -83.66 30.93
C GLY A 38 0.34 -82.74 30.44
N LEU A 39 -0.91 -83.19 30.55
CA LEU A 39 -2.09 -82.41 30.17
C LEU A 39 -2.25 -81.13 31.03
N THR A 40 -2.01 -81.19 32.34
CA THR A 40 -2.09 -79.98 33.19
C THR A 40 -1.02 -78.95 32.85
N ASN A 41 0.20 -79.39 32.52
CA ASN A 41 1.28 -78.49 32.11
C ASN A 41 1.04 -77.89 30.72
N GLU A 42 0.46 -78.65 29.79
CA GLU A 42 0.07 -78.16 28.47
C GLU A 42 -1.07 -77.14 28.56
N ILE A 43 -2.09 -77.41 29.38
CA ILE A 43 -3.19 -76.47 29.64
C ILE A 43 -2.64 -75.18 30.28
N GLN A 44 -1.75 -75.30 31.26
CA GLN A 44 -1.14 -74.15 31.91
C GLN A 44 -0.26 -73.34 30.95
N ARG A 45 0.52 -73.99 30.07
CA ARG A 45 1.29 -73.31 29.02
C ARG A 45 0.39 -72.60 28.02
N SER A 46 -0.64 -73.26 27.52
CA SER A 46 -1.64 -72.67 26.62
C SER A 46 -2.29 -71.43 27.23
N TYR A 47 -2.66 -71.48 28.51
CA TYR A 47 -3.24 -70.34 29.21
C TYR A 47 -2.28 -69.14 29.31
N TYR A 48 -0.99 -69.39 29.61
CA TYR A 48 0.01 -68.32 29.64
C TYR A 48 0.32 -67.77 28.24
N ASP A 49 0.39 -68.62 27.22
CA ASP A 49 0.58 -68.20 25.83
C ASP A 49 -0.60 -67.35 25.36
N ASP A 50 -1.84 -67.74 25.69
CA ASP A 50 -3.05 -66.95 25.40
C ASP A 50 -3.05 -65.61 26.14
N LEU A 51 -2.60 -65.57 27.40
CA LEU A 51 -2.49 -64.32 28.16
C LEU A 51 -1.42 -63.37 27.59
N ILE A 52 -0.28 -63.91 27.13
CA ILE A 52 0.78 -63.13 26.47
C ILE A 52 0.29 -62.63 25.11
N ASN A 53 -0.39 -63.48 24.33
CA ASN A 53 -0.94 -63.11 23.03
C ASN A 53 -2.02 -62.04 23.15
N THR A 54 -2.93 -62.16 24.12
CA THR A 54 -3.97 -61.15 24.39
C THR A 54 -3.38 -59.83 24.85
N LYS A 55 -2.39 -59.84 25.76
CA LYS A 55 -1.67 -58.63 26.18
C LYS A 55 -0.95 -57.96 25.02
N THR A 56 -0.23 -58.74 24.21
CA THR A 56 0.52 -58.23 23.04
C THR A 56 -0.43 -57.68 21.97
N SER A 57 -1.58 -58.33 21.75
CA SER A 57 -2.63 -57.85 20.85
C SER A 57 -3.27 -56.56 21.37
N LEU A 58 -3.50 -56.44 22.67
CA LEU A 58 -4.07 -55.25 23.29
C LEU A 58 -3.08 -54.06 23.22
N ASP A 59 -1.80 -54.31 23.51
CA ASP A 59 -0.73 -53.32 23.37
C ASP A 59 -0.56 -52.85 21.92
N MET A 60 -0.63 -53.77 20.96
CA MET A 60 -0.57 -53.45 19.54
C MET A 60 -1.81 -52.66 19.09
N SER A 61 -3.00 -53.04 19.55
CA SER A 61 -4.25 -52.32 19.26
C SER A 61 -4.27 -50.92 19.87
N ASN A 62 -3.77 -50.75 21.10
CA ASN A 62 -3.64 -49.45 21.75
C ASN A 62 -2.64 -48.55 21.01
N ARG A 63 -1.51 -49.10 20.55
CA ARG A 63 -0.54 -48.38 19.71
C ARG A 63 -1.15 -47.92 18.39
N ILE A 64 -1.86 -48.81 17.69
CA ILE A 64 -2.52 -48.48 16.41
C ILE A 64 -3.60 -47.41 16.63
N SER A 65 -4.40 -47.51 17.69
CA SER A 65 -5.42 -46.50 18.04
C SER A 65 -4.79 -45.14 18.35
N LEU A 66 -3.70 -45.11 19.14
CA LEU A 66 -2.97 -43.88 19.43
C LEU A 66 -2.37 -43.27 18.15
N GLU A 67 -1.69 -44.05 17.31
CA GLU A 67 -1.17 -43.57 16.02
C GLU A 67 -2.29 -43.05 15.10
N THR A 68 -3.45 -43.70 15.11
CA THR A 68 -4.60 -43.29 14.29
C THR A 68 -5.20 -41.97 14.78
N MET A 69 -5.23 -41.73 16.10
CA MET A 69 -5.69 -40.46 16.68
C MET A 69 -4.66 -39.33 16.54
N MET A 70 -3.37 -39.65 16.55
CA MET A 70 -2.28 -38.68 16.48
C MET A 70 -1.98 -38.18 15.05
N LYS A 71 -2.19 -39.02 14.02
CA LYS A 71 -1.96 -38.68 12.60
C LYS A 71 -2.73 -37.43 12.11
N PRO A 72 -4.03 -37.26 12.38
CA PRO A 72 -4.78 -36.06 11.96
C PRO A 72 -4.20 -34.73 12.48
N SER A 73 -3.73 -34.71 13.73
CA SER A 73 -3.10 -33.52 14.33
C SER A 73 -1.76 -33.20 13.64
N PHE A 74 -0.95 -34.22 13.35
CA PHE A 74 0.30 -34.06 12.61
C PHE A 74 0.08 -33.57 11.17
N THR A 75 -0.92 -34.11 10.47
CA THR A 75 -1.25 -33.65 9.11
C THR A 75 -1.74 -32.20 9.12
N HIS A 76 -2.55 -31.83 10.11
CA HIS A 76 -3.06 -30.47 10.26
C HIS A 76 -1.95 -29.45 10.50
N LEU A 77 -1.02 -29.73 11.43
CA LEU A 77 0.12 -28.84 11.70
C LEU A 77 1.01 -28.63 10.46
N ASN A 78 1.24 -29.69 9.66
CA ASN A 78 1.99 -29.58 8.41
C ASN A 78 1.26 -28.74 7.35
N GLU A 79 -0.07 -28.82 7.27
CA GLU A 79 -0.87 -27.96 6.39
C GLU A 79 -0.76 -26.49 6.79
N LEU A 80 -0.77 -26.19 8.09
CA LEU A 80 -0.58 -24.83 8.61
C LEU A 80 0.80 -24.27 8.28
N ILE A 81 1.87 -25.08 8.42
CA ILE A 81 3.23 -24.70 8.02
C ILE A 81 3.29 -24.42 6.51
N LYS A 82 2.74 -25.32 5.69
CA LYS A 82 2.71 -25.17 4.24
C LYS A 82 1.96 -23.91 3.84
N TRP A 83 0.83 -23.62 4.49
CA TRP A 83 0.06 -22.41 4.28
C TRP A 83 0.87 -21.16 4.63
N ALA A 84 1.51 -21.11 5.81
CA ALA A 84 2.29 -19.96 6.26
C ALA A 84 3.47 -19.66 5.32
N ARG A 85 4.20 -20.70 4.90
CA ARG A 85 5.30 -20.58 3.92
C ARG A 85 4.80 -20.08 2.57
N GLY A 86 3.73 -20.68 2.05
CA GLY A 86 3.13 -20.28 0.77
C GLY A 86 2.63 -18.84 0.79
N ARG A 87 2.03 -18.40 1.91
CA ARG A 87 1.56 -17.02 2.06
C ARG A 87 2.72 -16.03 2.15
N THR A 88 3.78 -16.37 2.89
CA THR A 88 5.01 -15.56 2.96
C THR A 88 5.63 -15.36 1.58
N GLU A 89 5.69 -16.42 0.78
CA GLU A 89 6.20 -16.36 -0.59
C GLU A 89 5.31 -15.50 -1.51
N GLN A 90 3.99 -15.59 -1.38
CA GLN A 90 3.07 -14.72 -2.11
C GLN A 90 3.27 -13.24 -1.75
N LEU A 91 3.36 -12.91 -0.46
CA LEU A 91 3.55 -11.53 0.01
C LEU A 91 4.90 -10.95 -0.44
N THR A 92 5.96 -11.75 -0.49
CA THR A 92 7.28 -11.30 -0.94
C THR A 92 7.36 -11.13 -2.46
N LYS A 93 6.66 -11.95 -3.23
CA LYS A 93 6.67 -11.90 -4.71
C LYS A 93 5.69 -10.91 -5.33
N MET A 94 4.65 -10.51 -4.60
CA MET A 94 3.60 -9.67 -5.14
C MET A 94 4.11 -8.26 -5.47
N LYS A 95 4.00 -7.85 -6.72
CA LYS A 95 4.42 -6.52 -7.18
C LYS A 95 3.50 -5.42 -6.63
N PHE A 96 4.04 -4.21 -6.52
CA PHE A 96 3.27 -3.04 -6.13
C PHE A 96 2.50 -2.49 -7.33
N PRO A 97 1.19 -2.20 -7.20
CA PRO A 97 0.43 -1.55 -8.26
C PRO A 97 0.92 -0.13 -8.52
N SER A 98 0.91 0.28 -9.79
CA SER A 98 1.25 1.66 -10.19
C SER A 98 0.06 2.61 -10.16
N ASP A 99 -1.17 2.10 -10.05
CA ASP A 99 -2.41 2.89 -10.03
C ASP A 99 -2.88 3.12 -8.60
N LEU A 100 -3.24 4.36 -8.26
CA LEU A 100 -3.63 4.74 -6.91
C LEU A 100 -4.85 3.96 -6.39
N LYS A 101 -5.90 3.77 -7.22
CA LYS A 101 -7.11 3.03 -6.78
C LYS A 101 -6.80 1.56 -6.53
N LYS A 102 -5.96 0.97 -7.37
CA LYS A 102 -5.48 -0.41 -7.15
C LYS A 102 -4.60 -0.52 -5.92
N LEU A 103 -3.77 0.48 -5.65
CA LEU A 103 -2.93 0.53 -4.46
C LEU A 103 -3.77 0.60 -3.18
N GLU A 104 -4.77 1.49 -3.14
CA GLU A 104 -5.73 1.59 -2.04
C GLU A 104 -6.50 0.29 -1.82
N PHE A 105 -6.96 -0.34 -2.91
CA PHE A 105 -7.62 -1.65 -2.83
C PHE A 105 -6.69 -2.71 -2.22
N VAL A 106 -5.45 -2.80 -2.68
CA VAL A 106 -4.46 -3.75 -2.14
C VAL A 106 -4.16 -3.45 -0.67
N ALA A 107 -4.04 -2.18 -0.28
CA ALA A 107 -3.86 -1.78 1.11
C ALA A 107 -5.04 -2.20 1.99
N GLU A 108 -6.28 -2.07 1.50
CA GLU A 108 -7.48 -2.51 2.22
C GLU A 108 -7.53 -4.04 2.35
N GLN A 109 -7.23 -4.78 1.29
CA GLN A 109 -7.13 -6.25 1.35
C GLN A 109 -6.06 -6.73 2.35
N HIS A 110 -4.96 -5.98 2.50
CA HIS A 110 -3.94 -6.30 3.50
C HIS A 110 -4.45 -6.15 4.93
N LYS A 111 -5.42 -5.27 5.21
CA LYS A 111 -6.05 -5.16 6.55
C LYS A 111 -6.85 -6.40 6.91
N ILE A 112 -7.55 -6.99 5.94
CA ILE A 112 -8.29 -8.25 6.14
C ILE A 112 -7.31 -9.39 6.42
N THR A 113 -6.19 -9.43 5.68
CA THR A 113 -5.15 -10.44 5.87
C THR A 113 -4.52 -10.41 7.28
N ILE A 114 -4.52 -9.26 7.98
CA ILE A 114 -4.10 -9.17 9.40
C ILE A 114 -4.93 -10.09 10.26
N LYS A 115 -6.24 -9.98 10.09
CA LYS A 115 -7.19 -10.74 10.88
C LYS A 115 -6.93 -12.23 10.69
N ASP A 116 -6.76 -12.67 9.43
CA ASP A 116 -6.45 -14.07 9.13
C ASP A 116 -5.13 -14.55 9.75
N ILE A 117 -4.08 -13.69 9.78
CA ILE A 117 -2.78 -14.03 10.39
C ILE A 117 -2.88 -14.06 11.93
N CYS A 118 -3.61 -13.13 12.54
CA CYS A 118 -3.84 -13.10 13.98
C CYS A 118 -4.68 -14.30 14.44
N ASP A 119 -5.79 -14.58 13.76
CA ASP A 119 -6.68 -15.72 14.00
C ASP A 119 -5.94 -17.06 13.80
N PHE A 120 -4.91 -17.09 12.95
CA PHE A 120 -4.01 -18.23 12.80
C PHE A 120 -3.05 -18.36 13.99
N GLY A 121 -2.46 -17.27 14.46
CA GLY A 121 -1.55 -17.26 15.61
C GLY A 121 -2.16 -17.83 16.89
N GLU A 122 -3.43 -17.50 17.17
CA GLU A 122 -4.17 -18.05 18.32
C GLU A 122 -4.30 -19.59 18.26
N LYS A 123 -4.51 -20.15 17.06
CA LYS A 123 -4.64 -21.61 16.86
C LYS A 123 -3.33 -22.37 17.03
N VAL A 124 -2.18 -21.69 16.94
CA VAL A 124 -0.85 -22.30 17.12
C VAL A 124 -0.54 -22.51 18.61
N GLU A 125 -1.10 -21.68 19.50
CA GLU A 125 -0.85 -21.75 20.94
C GLU A 125 -1.62 -22.88 21.65
N GLU A 126 -2.62 -23.48 20.99
CA GLU A 126 -3.49 -24.52 21.57
C GLU A 126 -2.97 -25.98 21.37
N SER A 127 -1.79 -26.18 20.76
CA SER A 127 -1.28 -27.51 20.41
C SER A 127 -0.04 -27.90 21.23
N ASP A 128 -0.12 -28.93 22.07
CA ASP A 128 0.96 -29.37 22.98
C ASP A 128 1.68 -30.67 22.56
N GLN A 129 1.23 -31.30 21.48
CA GLN A 129 1.78 -32.57 20.99
C GLN A 129 2.54 -32.26 19.69
N TYR A 130 3.80 -32.69 19.56
CA TYR A 130 4.77 -32.37 18.48
C TYR A 130 5.65 -31.13 18.69
N SER A 131 6.49 -31.14 19.74
CA SER A 131 7.40 -30.04 20.10
C SER A 131 8.22 -29.47 18.93
N ASP A 132 8.84 -30.32 18.11
CA ASP A 132 9.66 -29.84 16.97
C ASP A 132 8.82 -29.19 15.86
N LEU A 133 7.63 -29.73 15.57
CA LEU A 133 6.74 -29.22 14.53
C LEU A 133 6.08 -27.89 14.95
N ILE A 134 5.77 -27.75 16.24
CA ILE A 134 5.28 -26.50 16.84
C ILE A 134 6.39 -25.43 16.81
N LEU A 135 7.65 -25.79 17.04
CA LEU A 135 8.78 -24.87 16.90
C LEU A 135 8.93 -24.36 15.47
N ASP A 136 8.83 -25.26 14.48
CA ASP A 136 8.87 -24.91 13.05
C ASP A 136 7.68 -24.01 12.65
N LEU A 137 6.47 -24.36 13.08
CA LEU A 137 5.26 -23.56 12.85
C LEU A 137 5.36 -22.18 13.48
N GLY A 138 5.87 -22.09 14.71
CA GLY A 138 6.12 -20.82 15.39
C GLY A 138 7.19 -19.98 14.69
N ALA A 139 8.25 -20.60 14.15
CA ALA A 139 9.27 -19.90 13.38
C ALA A 139 8.73 -19.36 12.05
N ASP A 140 7.92 -20.15 11.33
CA ASP A 140 7.34 -19.72 10.06
C ASP A 140 6.20 -18.71 10.25
N HIS A 141 5.44 -18.81 11.34
CA HIS A 141 4.47 -17.77 11.73
C HIS A 141 5.16 -16.42 11.99
N ARG A 142 6.29 -16.42 12.72
CA ARG A 142 7.08 -15.19 12.93
C ARG A 142 7.57 -14.59 11.61
N LYS A 143 8.13 -15.42 10.71
CA LYS A 143 8.56 -14.95 9.37
C LYS A 143 7.40 -14.37 8.56
N LEU A 144 6.24 -15.02 8.58
CA LEU A 144 5.03 -14.53 7.89
C LEU A 144 4.62 -13.17 8.45
N ARG A 145 4.60 -13.03 9.77
CA ARG A 145 4.28 -11.78 10.46
C ARG A 145 5.26 -10.67 10.10
N ASP A 146 6.57 -10.92 10.20
CA ASP A 146 7.61 -9.94 9.86
C ASP A 146 7.52 -9.50 8.39
N ALA A 147 7.31 -10.46 7.47
CA ALA A 147 7.14 -10.17 6.04
C ALA A 147 5.88 -9.32 5.77
N TRP A 148 4.81 -9.60 6.51
CA TRP A 148 3.57 -8.85 6.41
C TRP A 148 3.70 -7.44 6.98
N ASP A 149 4.27 -7.29 8.19
CA ASP A 149 4.50 -5.99 8.85
C ASP A 149 5.35 -5.07 7.96
N LYS A 150 6.41 -5.62 7.38
CA LYS A 150 7.25 -4.92 6.40
C LYS A 150 6.44 -4.49 5.17
N ARG A 151 5.70 -5.42 4.54
CA ARG A 151 4.91 -5.12 3.35
C ARG A 151 3.83 -4.07 3.62
N LYS A 152 3.21 -4.10 4.79
CA LYS A 152 2.25 -3.07 5.20
C LYS A 152 2.92 -1.69 5.30
N ALA A 153 4.06 -1.60 5.99
CA ALA A 153 4.79 -0.33 6.09
C ALA A 153 5.19 0.20 4.70
N ASP A 154 5.65 -0.67 3.81
CA ASP A 154 5.96 -0.32 2.42
C ASP A 154 4.70 0.19 1.68
N LEU A 155 3.56 -0.50 1.80
CA LEU A 155 2.28 -0.06 1.20
C LEU A 155 1.81 1.29 1.75
N GLU A 156 1.91 1.52 3.06
CA GLU A 156 1.51 2.78 3.71
C GLU A 156 2.38 3.94 3.24
N THR A 157 3.70 3.76 3.22
CA THR A 157 4.64 4.79 2.74
C THR A 157 4.45 5.10 1.26
N LEU A 158 4.27 4.07 0.42
CA LEU A 158 3.98 4.25 -1.01
C LEU A 158 2.65 4.98 -1.23
N THR A 159 1.58 4.57 -0.53
CA THR A 159 0.25 5.19 -0.69
C THR A 159 0.29 6.65 -0.29
N ALA A 160 0.90 6.97 0.86
CA ALA A 160 1.05 8.35 1.32
C ALA A 160 1.86 9.21 0.33
N PHE A 161 2.93 8.66 -0.26
CA PHE A 161 3.70 9.33 -1.30
C PHE A 161 2.87 9.59 -2.56
N VAL A 162 2.19 8.55 -3.09
CA VAL A 162 1.37 8.68 -4.30
C VAL A 162 0.23 9.68 -4.11
N HIS A 163 -0.43 9.69 -2.95
CA HIS A 163 -1.43 10.73 -2.63
C HIS A 163 -0.84 12.13 -2.62
N ALA A 164 0.35 12.30 -2.05
CA ALA A 164 1.02 13.60 -2.03
C ALA A 164 1.37 14.08 -3.45
N VAL A 165 1.86 13.18 -4.32
CA VAL A 165 2.11 13.48 -5.73
C VAL A 165 0.80 13.85 -6.46
N GLN A 166 -0.24 13.03 -6.31
CA GLN A 166 -1.52 13.24 -7.00
C GLN A 166 -2.15 14.58 -6.61
N LYS A 167 -2.09 14.96 -5.33
CA LYS A 167 -2.60 16.25 -4.85
C LYS A 167 -1.94 17.44 -5.56
N GLU A 168 -0.64 17.38 -5.82
CA GLU A 168 0.07 18.44 -6.54
C GLU A 168 -0.27 18.41 -8.04
N ILE A 169 -0.38 17.23 -8.64
CA ILE A 169 -0.80 17.07 -10.04
C ILE A 169 -2.21 17.63 -10.26
N ASP A 170 -3.18 17.25 -9.42
CA ASP A 170 -4.57 17.71 -9.50
C ASP A 170 -4.62 19.24 -9.42
N TRP A 171 -3.85 19.85 -8.51
CA TRP A 171 -3.79 21.30 -8.42
C TRP A 171 -3.23 21.94 -9.71
N ILE A 172 -2.16 21.40 -10.29
CA ILE A 172 -1.63 21.89 -11.58
C ILE A 172 -2.71 21.81 -12.65
N GLU A 173 -3.44 20.70 -12.73
CA GLU A 173 -4.50 20.49 -13.71
C GLU A 173 -5.66 21.49 -13.55
N THR A 174 -6.01 21.87 -12.31
CA THR A 174 -7.00 22.94 -12.11
C THR A 174 -6.56 24.28 -12.68
N LYS A 175 -5.27 24.62 -12.58
CA LYS A 175 -4.72 25.87 -13.13
C LYS A 175 -4.58 25.81 -14.64
N GLU A 176 -4.14 24.66 -15.16
CA GLU A 176 -4.06 24.38 -16.58
C GLU A 176 -5.41 24.55 -17.28
N LYS A 177 -6.48 23.98 -16.71
CA LYS A 177 -7.82 24.06 -17.29
C LYS A 177 -8.31 25.49 -17.44
N ILE A 178 -8.03 26.35 -16.47
CA ILE A 178 -8.39 27.78 -16.53
C ILE A 178 -7.70 28.44 -17.73
N GLU A 179 -6.38 28.24 -17.85
CA GLU A 179 -5.62 28.91 -18.89
C GLU A 179 -5.88 28.33 -20.29
N ALA A 180 -6.01 27.02 -20.42
CA ALA A 180 -6.34 26.36 -21.69
C ALA A 180 -7.71 26.78 -22.24
N SER A 181 -8.63 27.23 -21.37
CA SER A 181 -9.95 27.71 -21.77
C SER A 181 -9.98 29.19 -22.20
N ARG A 182 -8.88 29.92 -22.02
CA ARG A 182 -8.82 31.37 -22.27
C ARG A 182 -8.63 31.67 -23.76
N ASP A 183 -9.56 32.43 -24.32
CA ASP A 183 -9.48 32.92 -25.69
C ASP A 183 -8.74 34.27 -25.75
N TRP A 184 -7.47 34.24 -26.11
CA TRP A 184 -6.63 35.43 -26.28
C TRP A 184 -6.97 36.23 -27.56
N SER A 185 -7.74 35.68 -28.50
CA SER A 185 -8.12 36.39 -29.73
C SER A 185 -9.12 37.51 -29.47
N GLN A 186 -9.91 37.40 -28.40
CA GLN A 186 -10.89 38.40 -27.97
C GLN A 186 -10.35 39.26 -26.82
N PHE A 187 -9.10 39.71 -26.94
CA PHE A 187 -8.42 40.47 -25.88
C PHE A 187 -9.16 41.74 -25.47
N ASN A 188 -9.92 42.36 -26.38
CA ASN A 188 -10.76 43.52 -26.10
C ASN A 188 -11.90 43.25 -25.10
N LYS A 189 -12.30 41.99 -24.91
CA LYS A 189 -13.28 41.58 -23.89
C LYS A 189 -12.62 41.12 -22.59
N LEU A 190 -11.30 41.04 -22.55
CA LEU A 190 -10.56 40.63 -21.36
C LEU A 190 -10.27 41.84 -20.47
N ASP A 191 -10.48 41.68 -19.17
CA ASP A 191 -9.98 42.64 -18.19
C ASP A 191 -8.48 42.38 -17.94
N LEU A 192 -7.64 43.04 -18.75
CA LEU A 192 -6.18 42.87 -18.69
C LEU A 192 -5.59 43.29 -17.33
N THR A 193 -6.22 44.25 -16.63
CA THR A 193 -5.77 44.69 -15.31
C THR A 193 -6.04 43.60 -14.27
N GLN A 194 -7.25 43.02 -14.29
CA GLN A 194 -7.56 41.89 -13.42
C GLN A 194 -6.65 40.69 -13.71
N LEU A 195 -6.38 40.39 -14.97
CA LEU A 195 -5.49 39.31 -15.36
C LEU A 195 -4.05 39.50 -14.89
N ALA A 196 -3.54 40.73 -14.89
CA ALA A 196 -2.24 41.05 -14.32
C ALA A 196 -2.20 40.78 -12.81
N ASN A 197 -3.25 41.16 -12.08
CA ASN A 197 -3.38 40.91 -10.64
C ASN A 197 -3.46 39.41 -10.35
N ASP A 198 -4.30 38.67 -11.09
CA ASP A 198 -4.45 37.22 -10.97
C ASP A 198 -3.11 36.50 -11.22
N HIS A 199 -2.32 36.99 -12.18
CA HIS A 199 -0.99 36.45 -12.45
C HIS A 199 0.01 36.69 -11.31
N GLN A 200 -0.01 37.87 -10.69
CA GLN A 200 0.81 38.09 -9.50
C GLN A 200 0.40 37.17 -8.35
N GLN A 201 -0.89 36.89 -8.20
CA GLN A 201 -1.39 35.95 -7.22
C GLN A 201 -0.93 34.51 -7.53
N ILE A 202 -1.06 34.05 -8.78
CA ILE A 202 -0.64 32.69 -9.14
C ILE A 202 0.86 32.49 -8.94
N LEU A 203 1.70 33.48 -9.26
CA LEU A 203 3.14 33.40 -9.02
C LEU A 203 3.48 33.28 -7.53
N LYS A 204 2.72 33.96 -6.65
CA LYS A 204 2.86 33.81 -5.20
C LYS A 204 2.45 32.41 -4.74
N GLU A 205 1.33 31.89 -5.25
CA GLU A 205 0.87 30.52 -4.97
C GLU A 205 1.91 29.48 -5.42
N ILE A 206 2.47 29.63 -6.62
CA ILE A 206 3.52 28.76 -7.16
C ILE A 206 4.77 28.82 -6.29
N LYS A 207 5.19 30.01 -5.86
CA LYS A 207 6.36 30.17 -4.99
C LYS A 207 6.17 29.44 -3.66
N LEU A 208 4.98 29.51 -3.06
CA LEU A 208 4.66 28.81 -1.82
C LEU A 208 4.63 27.28 -2.03
N ARG A 209 3.98 26.83 -3.10
CA ARG A 209 3.85 25.41 -3.43
C ARG A 209 5.15 24.77 -3.91
N LYS A 210 6.10 25.55 -4.44
CA LYS A 210 7.43 25.05 -4.82
C LYS A 210 8.12 24.34 -3.67
N THR A 211 7.96 24.81 -2.43
CA THR A 211 8.50 24.13 -1.24
C THR A 211 7.85 22.77 -1.05
N GLN A 212 6.52 22.70 -1.13
CA GLN A 212 5.77 21.44 -1.01
C GLN A 212 6.17 20.45 -2.10
N PHE A 213 6.33 20.94 -3.33
CA PHE A 213 6.80 20.15 -4.46
C PHE A 213 8.18 19.53 -4.19
N VAL A 214 9.13 20.34 -3.73
CA VAL A 214 10.49 19.89 -3.38
C VAL A 214 10.44 18.87 -2.24
N ASP A 215 9.59 19.08 -1.24
CA ASP A 215 9.42 18.14 -0.13
C ASP A 215 8.87 16.79 -0.60
N VAL A 216 7.88 16.79 -1.51
CA VAL A 216 7.33 15.55 -2.10
C VAL A 216 8.38 14.86 -2.96
N GLN A 217 9.11 15.61 -3.78
CA GLN A 217 10.21 15.07 -4.58
C GLN A 217 11.28 14.41 -3.71
N LYS A 218 11.73 15.11 -2.66
CA LYS A 218 12.72 14.59 -1.72
C LYS A 218 12.23 13.32 -1.02
N LYS A 219 10.95 13.28 -0.60
CA LYS A 219 10.36 12.05 -0.02
C LYS A 219 10.43 10.87 -0.99
N GLY A 220 10.15 11.08 -2.28
CA GLY A 220 10.28 10.02 -3.28
C GLY A 220 11.73 9.56 -3.48
N GLU A 221 12.67 10.52 -3.55
CA GLU A 221 14.10 10.24 -3.67
C GLU A 221 14.63 9.47 -2.44
N ASP A 222 14.22 9.87 -1.23
CA ASP A 222 14.56 9.17 0.03
C ASP A 222 14.01 7.73 0.06
N LEU A 223 12.81 7.49 -0.49
CA LEU A 223 12.24 6.13 -0.59
C LEU A 223 13.03 5.26 -1.56
N ILE A 224 13.49 5.82 -2.67
CA ILE A 224 14.34 5.12 -3.64
C ILE A 224 15.71 4.80 -3.01
N GLU A 225 16.32 5.77 -2.30
CA GLU A 225 17.59 5.56 -1.60
C GLU A 225 17.50 4.45 -0.56
N LYS A 226 16.38 4.40 0.18
CA LYS A 226 16.05 3.31 1.13
C LYS A 226 15.72 1.98 0.45
N LYS A 227 15.82 1.89 -0.88
CA LYS A 227 15.53 0.70 -1.68
C LYS A 227 14.12 0.17 -1.45
N HIS A 228 13.14 1.07 -1.42
CA HIS A 228 11.75 0.70 -1.35
C HIS A 228 11.41 -0.29 -2.49
N PRO A 229 10.69 -1.39 -2.22
CA PRO A 229 10.46 -2.45 -3.20
C PRO A 229 9.63 -2.02 -4.42
N ALA A 230 8.95 -0.87 -4.34
CA ALA A 230 8.22 -0.23 -5.43
C ALA A 230 8.99 0.92 -6.10
N GLY A 231 10.32 0.86 -6.13
CA GLY A 231 11.17 1.97 -6.63
C GLY A 231 10.86 2.39 -8.07
N ASP A 232 10.47 1.44 -8.93
CA ASP A 232 10.03 1.69 -10.30
C ASP A 232 8.74 2.52 -10.37
N VAL A 233 7.76 2.21 -9.52
CA VAL A 233 6.52 2.98 -9.38
C VAL A 233 6.81 4.39 -8.87
N ILE A 234 7.67 4.51 -7.86
CA ILE A 234 8.04 5.80 -7.28
C ILE A 234 8.74 6.69 -8.31
N GLU A 235 9.71 6.16 -9.05
CA GLU A 235 10.41 6.91 -10.10
C GLU A 235 9.44 7.39 -11.18
N SER A 236 8.49 6.53 -11.60
CA SER A 236 7.46 6.92 -12.57
C SER A 236 6.61 8.09 -12.08
N TYR A 237 6.24 8.11 -10.80
CA TYR A 237 5.49 9.23 -10.22
C TYR A 237 6.34 10.50 -10.08
N LEU A 238 7.63 10.37 -9.74
CA LEU A 238 8.56 11.50 -9.71
C LEU A 238 8.72 12.14 -11.09
N ASP A 239 8.85 11.33 -12.14
CA ASP A 239 8.98 11.84 -13.51
C ASP A 239 7.70 12.53 -13.99
N GLN A 240 6.53 11.99 -13.66
CA GLN A 240 5.25 12.66 -13.90
C GLN A 240 5.19 14.01 -13.20
N LEU A 241 5.56 14.05 -11.91
CA LEU A 241 5.56 15.26 -11.10
C LEU A 241 6.52 16.33 -11.67
N ARG A 242 7.75 15.95 -12.02
CA ARG A 242 8.76 16.82 -12.68
C ARG A 242 8.25 17.36 -14.02
N THR A 243 7.59 16.51 -14.82
CA THR A 243 7.01 16.90 -16.11
C THR A 243 5.90 17.91 -15.94
N LYS A 244 4.95 17.66 -15.02
CA LYS A 244 3.85 18.57 -14.71
C LYS A 244 4.35 19.92 -14.18
N TRP A 245 5.43 19.93 -13.41
CA TRP A 245 6.03 21.19 -12.95
C TRP A 245 6.68 22.01 -14.06
N LYS A 246 7.41 21.35 -14.96
CA LYS A 246 7.94 21.99 -16.19
C LYS A 246 6.81 22.55 -17.04
N TRP A 247 5.72 21.80 -17.16
CA TRP A 247 4.52 22.24 -17.88
C TRP A 247 3.92 23.50 -17.26
N LEU A 248 3.65 23.52 -15.95
CA LEU A 248 3.16 24.70 -15.25
C LEU A 248 4.06 25.92 -15.45
N SER A 249 5.38 25.73 -15.35
CA SER A 249 6.36 26.81 -15.56
C SER A 249 6.30 27.37 -16.99
N THR A 250 6.01 26.52 -17.97
CA THR A 250 5.85 26.92 -19.37
C THR A 250 4.54 27.67 -19.56
N LEU A 251 3.44 27.17 -18.98
CA LEU A 251 2.14 27.80 -19.01
C LEU A 251 2.19 29.22 -18.44
N CYS A 252 2.88 29.44 -17.31
CA CYS A 252 3.06 30.77 -16.73
C CYS A 252 3.82 31.72 -17.66
N LYS A 253 4.85 31.25 -18.36
CA LYS A 253 5.59 32.06 -19.34
C LYS A 253 4.74 32.41 -20.54
N CYS A 254 3.95 31.47 -21.05
CA CYS A 254 3.02 31.73 -22.15
C CYS A 254 2.00 32.79 -21.74
N PHE A 255 1.40 32.66 -20.54
CA PHE A 255 0.50 33.65 -19.99
C PHE A 255 1.15 35.04 -19.92
N GLU A 256 2.36 35.14 -19.37
CA GLU A 256 3.08 36.41 -19.22
C GLU A 256 3.30 37.08 -20.58
N ASN A 257 3.74 36.32 -21.58
CA ASN A 257 3.95 36.80 -22.94
C ASN A 257 2.65 37.28 -23.59
N HIS A 258 1.56 36.50 -23.44
CA HIS A 258 0.26 36.88 -23.98
C HIS A 258 -0.30 38.13 -23.32
N LEU A 259 -0.21 38.23 -21.99
CA LEU A 259 -0.66 39.40 -21.24
C LEU A 259 0.12 40.65 -21.66
N LYS A 260 1.44 40.54 -21.77
CA LYS A 260 2.28 41.63 -22.25
C LYS A 260 1.89 42.06 -23.66
N GLY A 261 1.78 41.12 -24.60
CA GLY A 261 1.38 41.41 -25.97
C GLY A 261 -0.01 42.07 -26.06
N ALA A 262 -0.96 41.64 -25.24
CA ALA A 262 -2.30 42.23 -25.18
C ALA A 262 -2.28 43.66 -24.62
N LEU A 263 -1.46 43.93 -23.61
CA LEU A 263 -1.27 45.28 -23.05
C LEU A 263 -0.60 46.20 -24.06
N ASP A 264 0.48 45.75 -24.70
CA ASP A 264 1.21 46.52 -25.73
C ASP A 264 0.27 46.85 -26.91
N LEU A 265 -0.54 45.88 -27.36
CA LEU A 265 -1.53 46.10 -28.41
C LEU A 265 -2.60 47.10 -27.99
N LYS A 266 -3.11 47.00 -26.75
CA LYS A 266 -4.09 47.95 -26.23
C LYS A 266 -3.55 49.38 -26.24
N THR A 267 -2.33 49.60 -25.75
CA THR A 267 -1.69 50.92 -25.77
C THR A 267 -1.50 51.44 -27.18
N CYS A 268 -1.05 50.60 -28.12
CA CYS A 268 -0.91 51.00 -29.52
C CYS A 268 -2.25 51.42 -30.14
N LEU A 269 -3.34 50.72 -29.84
CA LEU A 269 -4.67 51.08 -30.33
C LEU A 269 -5.20 52.40 -29.73
N GLU A 270 -4.91 52.66 -28.46
CA GLU A 270 -5.21 53.94 -27.81
C GLU A 270 -4.44 55.09 -28.49
N GLU A 271 -3.14 54.91 -28.76
CA GLU A 271 -2.32 55.89 -29.48
C GLU A 271 -2.81 56.16 -30.90
N VAL A 272 -3.21 55.11 -31.64
CA VAL A 272 -3.79 55.24 -32.99
C VAL A 272 -5.11 56.01 -32.94
N ALA A 273 -5.99 55.70 -31.98
CA ALA A 273 -7.26 56.41 -31.83
C ALA A 273 -7.08 57.90 -31.50
N ASP A 274 -6.11 58.22 -30.64
CA ASP A 274 -5.75 59.62 -30.32
C ASP A 274 -5.19 60.36 -31.54
N ALA A 275 -4.34 59.69 -32.33
CA ALA A 275 -3.81 60.26 -33.57
C ALA A 275 -4.91 60.49 -34.63
N GLU A 276 -5.81 59.51 -34.83
CA GLU A 276 -6.95 59.63 -35.73
C GLU A 276 -7.86 60.80 -35.33
N LYS A 277 -8.15 60.93 -34.03
CA LYS A 277 -8.92 62.05 -33.50
C LYS A 277 -8.24 63.39 -33.76
N TRP A 278 -6.94 63.49 -33.49
CA TRP A 278 -6.18 64.72 -33.72
C TRP A 278 -6.16 65.13 -35.19
N ILE A 279 -5.97 64.16 -36.10
CA ILE A 279 -6.03 64.39 -37.55
C ILE A 279 -7.42 64.87 -37.96
N GLY A 280 -8.48 64.23 -37.43
CA GLY A 280 -9.87 64.65 -37.66
C GLY A 280 -10.13 66.09 -37.23
N GLU A 281 -9.64 66.49 -36.05
CA GLU A 281 -9.73 67.87 -35.55
C GLU A 281 -8.98 68.87 -36.44
N GLN A 282 -7.77 68.54 -36.90
CA GLN A 282 -7.03 69.42 -37.82
C GLN A 282 -7.75 69.53 -39.17
N SER A 283 -8.27 68.43 -39.70
CA SER A 283 -9.03 68.41 -40.95
C SER A 283 -10.29 69.28 -40.85
N ALA A 284 -11.02 69.22 -39.74
CA ALA A 284 -12.19 70.04 -39.50
C ALA A 284 -11.85 71.54 -39.42
N LYS A 285 -10.75 71.91 -38.75
CA LYS A 285 -10.25 73.30 -38.72
C LYS A 285 -9.89 73.79 -40.11
N LEU A 286 -9.17 72.97 -40.89
CA LEU A 286 -8.80 73.34 -42.26
C LEU A 286 -10.03 73.54 -43.15
N GLN A 287 -11.03 72.65 -43.05
CA GLN A 287 -12.29 72.82 -43.79
C GLN A 287 -13.04 74.09 -43.38
N ASN A 288 -13.15 74.39 -42.08
CA ASN A 288 -13.87 75.59 -41.62
C ASN A 288 -13.15 76.89 -41.99
N ASN A 289 -11.81 76.91 -41.94
CA ASN A 289 -11.04 78.14 -42.14
C ASN A 289 -10.71 78.44 -43.61
N PHE A 290 -10.70 77.43 -44.49
CA PHE A 290 -10.18 77.58 -45.86
C PHE A 290 -11.15 77.15 -46.98
N ASN A 291 -12.34 76.64 -46.67
CA ASN A 291 -13.38 76.38 -47.69
C ASN A 291 -14.31 77.57 -47.94
N GLU A 292 -14.12 78.73 -47.31
CA GLU A 292 -14.88 79.93 -47.67
C GLU A 292 -14.44 80.41 -49.06
N THR A 293 -15.27 80.14 -50.07
CA THR A 293 -15.04 80.55 -51.46
C THR A 293 -15.20 82.05 -51.70
N GLY A 294 -15.36 82.85 -50.64
CA GLY A 294 -15.60 84.29 -50.68
C GLY A 294 -14.65 85.03 -49.75
N PHE A 295 -13.39 85.12 -50.14
CA PHE A 295 -12.35 85.74 -49.33
C PHE A 295 -12.06 87.17 -49.80
N SER A 296 -12.07 88.13 -48.88
CA SER A 296 -11.72 89.53 -49.17
C SER A 296 -10.21 89.68 -49.40
N VAL A 297 -9.81 90.57 -50.32
CA VAL A 297 -8.40 90.88 -50.59
C VAL A 297 -7.67 91.36 -49.32
N GLU A 298 -8.38 92.01 -48.40
CA GLU A 298 -7.83 92.50 -47.12
C GLU A 298 -7.49 91.37 -46.13
N GLU A 299 -8.34 90.34 -46.03
CA GLU A 299 -8.06 89.19 -45.17
C GLU A 299 -6.87 88.38 -45.72
N GLY A 300 -6.69 88.36 -47.04
CA GLY A 300 -5.58 87.66 -47.69
C GLY A 300 -4.24 88.30 -47.49
N LEU A 301 -4.24 89.62 -47.42
CA LEU A 301 -3.06 90.38 -47.02
C LEU A 301 -2.77 90.23 -45.52
N GLY A 302 -3.75 89.81 -44.71
CA GLY A 302 -3.59 89.46 -43.30
C GLY A 302 -2.85 88.14 -43.11
N TYR A 303 -3.29 87.05 -43.76
CA TYR A 303 -2.63 85.74 -43.64
C TYR A 303 -1.21 85.67 -44.20
N MET A 304 -0.84 86.57 -45.13
CA MET A 304 0.54 86.64 -45.65
C MET A 304 1.50 87.46 -44.79
N ARG A 305 1.03 88.10 -43.71
CA ARG A 305 1.85 88.99 -42.86
C ARG A 305 2.28 88.35 -41.53
N GLU A 306 1.70 87.22 -41.14
CA GLU A 306 2.16 86.35 -40.03
C GLU A 306 3.03 85.20 -40.56
#